data_AF-A0A7C5K2H2-F1
#
_entry.id   AF-A0A7C5K2H2-F1
#
_cell.length_a   1.000
_cell.length_b   1.000
_cell.length_c   1.000
_cell.angle_alpha   90.00
_cell.angle_beta   90.00
_cell.angle_gamma   90.00
#
_symmetry.space_group_name_H-M   'P 1'
#
loop_
_entity.id
_entity.type
_entity.pdbx_description
1 polymer ?
#
loop_
_entity_poly.entity_id
_entity_poly.type
_entity_poly.pdbx_seq_one_letter_code
_entity_poly.pdbx_strand_id
1 'polypeptide(L)' 'DIVEIISGPFKREQAKIMRIDKTKEEVVVELLDAAVPVPITLKMDAVKTIRREEEKEDESEEEDEFQ' A
#
# COMPACT_ATOMS: atom_id res chain seq x y z
N ASP A 1 -9.47 -2.71 -4.59
CA ASP A 1 -8.23 -2.41 -5.35
C ASP A 1 -7.09 -3.30 -4.92
N ILE A 2 -6.20 -3.62 -5.87
CA ILE A 2 -4.97 -4.36 -5.57
C ILE A 2 -3.85 -3.33 -5.41
N VAL A 3 -3.14 -3.45 -4.29
CA VAL A 3 -1.98 -2.63 -3.94
C VAL A 3 -0.77 -3.54 -3.80
N GLU A 4 0.39 -3.00 -4.11
CA GLU A 4 1.69 -3.62 -3.86
C GLU A 4 2.36 -2.90 -2.70
N ILE A 5 2.88 -3.66 -1.74
CA ILE A 5 3.58 -3.09 -0.61
C ILE A 5 5.01 -2.77 -1.05
N ILE A 6 5.46 -1.52 -0.89
CA ILE A 6 6.80 -1.08 -1.34
C ILE A 6 7.81 -0.98 -0.20
N SER A 7 7.34 -1.06 1.05
CA SER A 7 8.14 -0.87 2.26
C SER A 7 7.80 -1.90 3.34
N GLY A 8 8.70 -2.07 4.31
CA GLY A 8 8.53 -3.01 5.42
C GLY A 8 8.78 -4.49 5.05
N PRO A 9 8.41 -5.43 5.95
CA PRO A 9 8.72 -6.86 5.78
C PRO A 9 7.97 -7.53 4.63
N PHE A 10 6.85 -6.94 4.17
CA PHE A 10 6.01 -7.45 3.10
C PHE A 10 6.29 -6.78 1.75
N LYS A 11 7.48 -6.18 1.59
CA LYS A 11 7.89 -5.50 0.36
C LYS A 11 7.77 -6.44 -0.85
N ARG A 12 7.18 -5.94 -1.94
CA ARG A 12 6.83 -6.64 -3.20
C ARG A 12 5.68 -7.64 -3.09
N GLU A 13 5.02 -7.73 -1.96
CA GLU A 13 3.80 -8.53 -1.87
C GLU A 13 2.59 -7.76 -2.39
N GLN A 14 1.67 -8.49 -3.03
CA GLN A 14 0.40 -7.95 -3.49
C GLN A 14 -0.67 -8.20 -2.43
N ALA A 15 -1.41 -7.15 -2.11
CA ALA A 15 -2.46 -7.17 -1.12
C ALA A 15 -3.74 -6.54 -1.68
N LYS A 16 -4.87 -6.99 -1.17
CA LYS A 16 -6.19 -6.43 -1.48
C LYS A 16 -6.59 -5.46 -0.37
N ILE A 17 -7.04 -4.26 -0.73
CA ILE A 17 -7.56 -3.30 0.25
C ILE A 17 -8.85 -3.85 0.86
N MET A 18 -8.87 -3.94 2.20
CA MET A 18 -10.05 -4.30 2.99
C MET A 18 -10.73 -3.06 3.55
N ARG A 19 -9.95 -2.13 4.11
CA ARG A 19 -10.47 -0.88 4.70
C ARG A 19 -9.40 0.20 4.64
N ILE A 20 -9.84 1.44 4.47
CA ILE A 20 -8.99 2.64 4.50
C ILE A 20 -9.42 3.53 5.66
N ASP A 21 -8.50 3.92 6.52
CA ASP A 21 -8.70 4.89 7.58
C ASP A 21 -7.93 6.18 7.27
N LYS A 22 -8.62 7.14 6.63
CA LYS A 22 -8.04 8.43 6.24
C LYS A 22 -7.70 9.33 7.44
N THR A 23 -8.27 9.07 8.62
CA THR A 23 -8.03 9.90 9.82
C THR A 23 -6.70 9.54 10.47
N LYS A 24 -6.28 8.27 10.35
CA LYS A 24 -5.02 7.76 10.90
C LYS A 24 -3.94 7.50 9.84
N GLU A 25 -4.26 7.72 8.56
CA GLU A 25 -3.38 7.41 7.43
C GLU A 25 -2.99 5.91 7.38
N GLU A 26 -3.92 5.06 7.80
CA GLU A 26 -3.74 3.61 7.86
C GLU A 26 -4.63 2.92 6.83
N VAL A 27 -4.11 1.83 6.27
CA VAL A 27 -4.83 0.95 5.36
C VAL A 27 -4.74 -0.48 5.88
N VAL A 28 -5.91 -1.12 5.96
CA VAL A 28 -6.02 -2.55 6.26
C VAL A 28 -6.05 -3.28 4.93
N VAL A 29 -5.05 -4.13 4.71
CA VAL A 29 -4.90 -4.94 3.51
C VAL A 29 -4.82 -6.42 3.85
N GLU A 30 -5.17 -7.27 2.90
CA GLU A 30 -5.06 -8.71 3.01
C GLU A 30 -4.10 -9.24 1.93
N LEU A 31 -3.06 -9.96 2.34
CA LEU A 31 -2.05 -10.52 1.44
C LEU A 31 -2.66 -11.63 0.57
N LEU A 32 -2.41 -11.56 -0.74
CA LEU A 32 -2.95 -12.55 -1.69
C LEU A 32 -2.07 -13.82 -1.79
N ASP A 33 -0.79 -13.74 -1.41
CA ASP A 33 0.16 -14.86 -1.48
C ASP A 33 0.21 -15.68 -0.17
N ALA A 34 -0.50 -15.23 0.86
CA ALA A 34 -0.56 -15.93 2.14
C ALA A 34 -1.48 -17.15 2.06
N ALA A 35 -1.01 -18.29 2.60
CA ALA A 35 -1.81 -19.53 2.68
C ALA A 35 -3.09 -19.37 3.53
N VAL A 36 -3.13 -18.35 4.39
CA VAL A 36 -4.27 -17.98 5.22
C VAL A 36 -4.50 -16.48 5.07
N PRO A 37 -5.75 -16.03 4.84
CA PRO A 37 -6.07 -14.60 4.76
C PRO A 37 -5.90 -13.95 6.13
N VAL A 38 -4.89 -13.09 6.28
CA VAL A 38 -4.64 -12.33 7.50
C VAL A 38 -4.75 -10.84 7.18
N PRO A 39 -5.61 -10.08 7.89
CA PRO A 39 -5.66 -8.63 7.74
C PRO A 39 -4.46 -7.99 8.43
N ILE A 40 -3.72 -7.18 7.68
CA ILE A 40 -2.55 -6.45 8.16
C ILE A 40 -2.85 -4.96 8.03
N THR A 41 -2.53 -4.20 9.09
CA THR A 41 -2.61 -2.74 9.07
C THR A 41 -1.25 -2.20 8.67
N LEU A 42 -1.22 -1.45 7.58
CA LEU A 42 -0.05 -0.75 7.07
C LEU A 42 -0.35 0.73 6.97
N LYS A 43 0.68 1.55 6.88
CA LYS A 43 0.53 2.96 6.55
C LYS A 43 0.25 3.14 5.06
N MET A 44 -0.43 4.22 4.71
CA MET A 44 -0.73 4.57 3.31
C MET A 44 0.54 4.82 2.48
N ASP A 45 1.59 5.37 3.08
CA ASP A 45 2.89 5.65 2.45
C ASP A 45 3.64 4.37 2.02
N ALA A 46 3.35 3.24 2.66
CA ALA A 46 4.03 1.97 2.44
C ALA A 46 3.41 1.14 1.29
N VAL A 47 2.32 1.59 0.68
CA VAL A 47 1.59 0.87 -0.37
C VAL A 47 1.51 1.65 -1.67
N LYS A 48 1.60 0.95 -2.80
CA LYS A 48 1.50 1.50 -4.15
C LYS A 48 0.37 0.82 -4.90
N THR A 49 -0.56 1.60 -5.43
CA THR A 49 -1.70 1.05 -6.19
C THR A 49 -1.27 0.53 -7.56
N ILE A 50 -1.58 -0.73 -7.88
CA ILE A 50 -1.22 -1.38 -9.15
C ILE A 50 -2.40 -1.52 -10.13
N ARG A 51 -3.65 -1.45 -9.66
CA ARG A 51 -4.85 -1.33 -10.50
C ARG A 51 -5.68 -0.14 -10.04
N ARG A 52 -5.80 0.87 -10.92
CA ARG A 52 -6.48 2.14 -10.67
C ARG A 52 -7.65 2.26 -11.66
N GLU A 53 -8.84 1.88 -11.22
CA GLU A 53 -10.08 2.47 -11.78
C GLU A 53 -10.45 3.62 -10.85
N GLU A 54 -10.02 4.81 -11.27
CA GLU A 54 -10.43 6.15 -10.85
C GLU A 54 -10.00 6.70 -9.46
N GLU A 55 -9.62 7.98 -9.56
CA GLU A 55 -9.42 9.02 -8.53
C GLU A 55 -8.04 9.17 -7.85
N LYS A 56 -7.75 10.43 -7.55
CA LYS A 56 -6.48 11.17 -7.58
C LYS A 56 -5.77 11.22 -6.21
N GLU A 57 -4.54 11.79 -6.26
CA GLU A 57 -3.69 12.28 -5.14
C GLU A 57 -3.05 11.15 -4.31
N ASP A 58 -1.72 11.06 -4.13
CA ASP A 58 -0.72 12.11 -3.86
C ASP A 58 0.53 12.05 -4.75
N GLU A 59 1.02 13.25 -5.10
CA GLU A 59 2.35 13.54 -5.64
C GLU A 59 3.36 13.78 -4.49
N SER A 60 4.65 13.68 -4.83
CA SER A 60 5.80 14.37 -4.21
C SER A 60 6.31 13.79 -2.87
N GLU A 61 7.61 13.67 -2.52
CA GLU A 61 8.97 13.99 -3.02
C GLU A 61 9.91 13.02 -2.21
N GLU A 62 11.15 12.68 -2.55
CA GLU A 62 12.30 13.54 -2.80
C GLU A 62 13.36 12.83 -3.65
N GLU A 63 14.05 13.66 -4.41
CA GLU A 63 15.15 13.40 -5.32
C GLU A 63 16.39 12.92 -4.55
N ASP A 64 16.80 11.67 -4.75
CA ASP A 64 18.14 11.19 -4.39
C ASP A 64 18.95 11.03 -5.69
N GLU A 65 19.73 12.05 -6.07
CA GLU A 65 21.18 11.87 -6.17
C GLU A 65 21.93 13.21 -6.32
N PHE A 66 22.90 13.34 -5.43
CA PHE A 66 23.89 14.40 -5.28
C PHE A 66 24.93 14.46 -6.42
N GLN A 67 25.52 15.66 -6.57
CA GLN A 67 26.77 16.08 -7.25
C GLN A 67 26.68 16.67 -8.66
#